data_AF-A0A2N6T273-F1
#
_entry.id   AF-A0A2N6T273-F1
#
_cell.length_a   1.000
_cell.length_b   1.000
_cell.length_c   1.000
_cell.angle_alpha   90.00
_cell.angle_beta   90.00
_cell.angle_gamma   90.00
#
_symmetry.space_group_name_H-M   'P 1'
#
loop_
_entity.id
_entity.type
_entity.pdbx_description
1 polymer ?
#
loop_
_entity_poly.entity_id
_entity_poly.type
_entity_poly.pdbx_seq_one_letter_code
_entity_poly.pdbx_strand_id
1 'polypeptide(L)'
;MANRRTLPEDDVHIAERRKRALDLRLAGATLAEIAEAHGVSITTAHKDIRRCLSDIPKASADELRKQEIARLDKLQNACWQDAIHGDLSAIDRALKVIDRRAKMLGLDAPQQVEVTGVDVDLDATVARIMAVADAVSKHGDEVVGGE
;
A
#
# COMPACT_ATOMS: atom_id res chain seq x y z
N MET A 1 -30.93 25.86 -15.91
CA MET A 1 -29.50 25.54 -15.73
C MET A 1 -29.29 24.09 -16.15
N ALA A 2 -28.52 23.85 -17.22
CA ALA A 2 -28.44 22.55 -17.87
C ALA A 2 -27.54 21.57 -17.10
N ASN A 3 -28.12 20.45 -16.67
CA ASN A 3 -27.41 19.33 -16.06
C ASN A 3 -26.65 18.57 -17.17
N ARG A 4 -25.33 18.73 -17.24
CA ARG A 4 -24.46 18.05 -18.21
C ARG A 4 -24.35 16.58 -17.81
N ARG A 5 -25.28 15.77 -18.31
CA ARG A 5 -25.23 14.31 -18.26
C ARG A 5 -24.04 13.87 -19.13
N THR A 6 -22.91 13.55 -18.50
CA THR A 6 -21.67 13.14 -19.17
C THR A 6 -21.90 11.88 -19.99
N LEU A 7 -21.34 11.86 -21.19
CA LEU A 7 -21.46 10.77 -22.15
C LEU A 7 -20.56 9.59 -21.72
N PRO A 8 -20.87 8.34 -22.10
CA PRO A 8 -20.06 7.16 -21.72
C PRO A 8 -18.59 7.24 -22.17
N GLU A 9 -18.29 8.02 -23.21
CA GLU A 9 -16.93 8.21 -23.74
C GLU A 9 -16.04 9.06 -22.82
N ASP A 10 -16.61 10.06 -22.12
CA ASP A 10 -15.87 10.90 -21.17
C ASP A 10 -15.38 10.09 -19.96
N ASP A 11 -16.19 9.13 -19.51
CA ASP A 11 -15.87 8.28 -18.37
C ASP A 11 -14.71 7.31 -18.67
N VAL A 12 -14.63 6.80 -19.92
CA VAL A 12 -13.51 5.96 -20.37
C VAL A 12 -12.21 6.75 -20.43
N HIS A 13 -12.24 7.97 -21.00
CA HIS A 13 -11.06 8.84 -21.05
C HIS A 13 -10.56 9.25 -19.65
N ILE A 14 -11.47 9.49 -18.72
CA ILE A 14 -11.13 9.79 -17.31
C ILE A 14 -10.50 8.56 -16.63
N ALA A 15 -11.02 7.36 -16.86
CA ALA A 15 -10.47 6.13 -16.31
C ALA A 15 -9.07 5.81 -16.87
N GLU A 16 -8.85 6.03 -18.17
CA GLU A 16 -7.52 5.86 -18.79
C GLU A 16 -6.49 6.86 -18.25
N ARG A 17 -6.88 8.13 -18.12
CA ARG A 17 -6.00 9.18 -17.53
C ARG A 17 -5.57 8.79 -16.12
N ARG A 18 -6.54 8.34 -15.32
CA ARG A 18 -6.35 7.85 -13.96
C ARG A 18 -5.34 6.72 -13.86
N LYS A 19 -5.50 5.69 -14.70
CA LYS A 19 -4.58 4.55 -14.76
C LYS A 19 -3.15 5.00 -15.10
N ARG A 20 -3.00 5.85 -16.12
CA ARG A 20 -1.67 6.38 -16.53
C ARG A 20 -1.02 7.22 -15.43
N ALA A 21 -1.80 8.03 -14.71
CA ALA A 21 -1.29 8.80 -13.57
C ALA A 21 -0.80 7.91 -12.42
N LEU A 22 -1.46 6.78 -12.17
CA LEU A 22 -1.01 5.78 -11.20
C LEU A 22 0.28 5.09 -11.65
N ASP A 23 0.35 4.67 -12.91
CA ASP A 23 1.53 3.99 -13.48
C ASP A 23 2.78 4.90 -13.41
N LEU A 24 2.64 6.18 -13.76
CA LEU A 24 3.72 7.16 -13.63
C LEU A 24 4.14 7.38 -12.18
N ARG A 25 3.18 7.41 -11.24
CA ARG A 25 3.49 7.53 -9.81
C ARG A 25 4.25 6.31 -9.28
N LEU A 26 3.89 5.11 -9.73
CA LEU A 26 4.60 3.87 -9.40
C LEU A 26 6.01 3.82 -10.02
N ALA A 27 6.20 4.46 -11.17
CA ALA A 27 7.50 4.63 -11.82
C ALA A 27 8.36 5.74 -11.18
N GLY A 28 7.88 6.41 -10.13
CA GLY A 28 8.64 7.41 -9.37
C GLY A 28 8.38 8.87 -9.76
N ALA A 29 7.47 9.16 -10.69
CA ALA A 29 7.17 10.53 -11.10
C ALA A 29 6.52 11.35 -9.97
N THR A 30 6.84 12.64 -9.92
CA THR A 30 6.26 13.62 -9.00
C THR A 30 4.85 14.04 -9.44
N LEU A 31 4.06 14.59 -8.52
CA LEU A 31 2.71 15.06 -8.84
C LEU A 31 2.72 16.21 -9.86
N ALA A 32 3.78 17.01 -9.90
CA ALA A 32 3.96 18.08 -10.88
C ALA A 32 4.19 17.52 -12.29
N GLU A 33 5.08 16.53 -12.43
CA GLU A 33 5.37 15.88 -13.71
C GLU A 33 4.16 15.12 -14.25
N ILE A 34 3.38 14.48 -13.37
CA ILE A 34 2.15 13.77 -13.76
C ILE A 34 1.07 14.77 -14.21
N ALA A 35 0.98 15.92 -13.54
CA ALA A 35 0.04 16.98 -13.90
C ALA A 35 0.38 17.57 -15.28
N GLU A 36 1.66 17.83 -15.53
CA GLU A 36 2.17 18.32 -16.80
C GLU A 36 1.98 17.29 -17.92
N ALA A 37 2.31 16.01 -17.69
CA ALA A 37 2.15 14.92 -18.65
C ALA A 37 0.68 14.69 -19.10
N HIS A 38 -0.29 15.06 -18.26
CA HIS A 38 -1.71 14.91 -18.53
C HIS A 38 -2.44 16.22 -18.82
N GLY A 39 -1.75 17.37 -18.81
CA GLY A 39 -2.34 18.69 -19.01
C GLY A 39 -3.42 19.04 -17.98
N VAL A 40 -3.30 18.52 -16.75
CA VAL A 40 -4.26 18.75 -15.64
C VAL A 40 -3.59 19.53 -14.51
N SER A 41 -4.40 20.08 -13.59
CA SER A 41 -3.83 20.67 -12.39
C SER A 41 -3.24 19.60 -11.46
N ILE A 42 -2.24 19.98 -10.67
CA ILE A 42 -1.62 19.12 -9.63
C ILE A 42 -2.70 18.54 -8.70
N THR A 43 -3.69 19.36 -8.33
CA THR A 43 -4.83 18.93 -7.50
C THR A 43 -5.68 17.85 -8.19
N THR A 44 -5.83 17.91 -9.51
CA THR A 44 -6.58 16.92 -10.30
C THR A 44 -5.80 15.63 -10.43
N ALA A 45 -4.49 15.70 -10.71
CA ALA A 45 -3.60 14.54 -10.72
C ALA A 45 -3.62 13.79 -9.37
N HIS A 46 -3.54 14.54 -8.26
CA HIS A 46 -3.62 13.97 -6.92
C HIS A 46 -4.98 13.29 -6.65
N LYS A 47 -6.09 13.92 -7.05
CA LYS A 47 -7.44 13.32 -6.91
C LYS A 47 -7.59 12.05 -7.75
N ASP A 48 -7.04 12.04 -8.96
CA ASP A 48 -7.09 10.90 -9.86
C ASP A 48 -6.30 9.71 -9.33
N ILE A 49 -5.08 9.95 -8.83
CA ILE A 49 -4.27 8.91 -8.17
C ILE A 49 -4.99 8.37 -6.94
N ARG A 50 -5.52 9.25 -6.08
CA ARG A 50 -6.27 8.85 -4.88
C ARG A 50 -7.49 8.00 -5.22
N ARG A 51 -8.19 8.34 -6.30
CA ARG A 51 -9.36 7.59 -6.79
C ARG A 51 -8.95 6.22 -7.36
N CYS A 52 -7.84 6.13 -8.07
CA CYS A 52 -7.29 4.83 -8.48
C CYS A 52 -6.94 3.96 -7.29
N LEU A 53 -6.25 4.52 -6.29
CA LEU A 53 -5.88 3.80 -5.07
C LEU A 53 -7.10 3.36 -4.26
N SER A 54 -8.21 4.10 -4.29
CA SER A 54 -9.47 3.68 -3.67
C SER A 54 -10.26 2.66 -4.49
N ASP A 55 -10.10 2.68 -5.81
CA ASP A 55 -10.77 1.76 -6.75
C ASP A 55 -10.01 0.43 -6.93
N ILE A 56 -8.72 0.36 -6.56
CA ILE A 56 -8.01 -0.92 -6.36
C ILE A 56 -8.79 -1.70 -5.28
N PRO A 57 -9.36 -2.87 -5.60
CA PRO A 57 -10.35 -3.48 -4.73
C PRO A 57 -9.75 -3.87 -3.37
N LYS A 58 -10.20 -3.21 -2.30
CA LYS A 58 -10.13 -3.74 -0.91
C LYS A 58 -10.81 -5.11 -0.78
N ALA A 59 -11.62 -5.51 -1.76
CA ALA A 59 -12.32 -6.80 -1.81
C ALA A 59 -11.38 -8.02 -1.75
N SER A 60 -10.11 -7.90 -2.14
CA SER A 60 -9.14 -8.99 -1.95
C SER A 60 -8.72 -9.14 -0.48
N ALA A 61 -8.52 -8.04 0.24
CA ALA A 61 -8.02 -8.08 1.60
C ALA A 61 -9.05 -8.62 2.61
N ASP A 62 -10.32 -8.26 2.45
CA ASP A 62 -11.40 -8.74 3.32
C ASP A 62 -11.68 -10.23 3.09
N GLU A 63 -11.74 -10.68 1.83
CA GLU A 63 -11.91 -12.10 1.51
C GLU A 63 -10.71 -12.94 1.93
N LEU A 64 -9.49 -12.44 1.76
CA LEU A 64 -8.28 -13.09 2.28
C LEU A 64 -8.31 -13.16 3.82
N ARG A 65 -8.75 -12.09 4.50
CA ARG A 65 -8.94 -12.12 5.97
C ARG A 65 -9.97 -13.17 6.39
N LYS A 66 -11.10 -13.29 5.69
CA LYS A 66 -12.11 -14.34 5.96
C LYS A 66 -11.54 -15.75 5.77
N GLN A 67 -10.83 -15.98 4.67
CA GLN A 67 -10.19 -17.27 4.40
C GLN A 67 -9.16 -17.64 5.47
N GLU A 68 -8.38 -16.67 5.92
CA GLU A 68 -7.37 -16.90 6.96
C GLU A 68 -8.01 -17.15 8.32
N ILE A 69 -9.06 -16.41 8.70
CA ILE A 69 -9.84 -16.69 9.91
C ILE A 69 -10.38 -18.13 9.88
N ALA A 70 -10.90 -18.59 8.74
CA ALA A 70 -11.38 -19.96 8.60
C ALA A 70 -10.26 -21.02 8.72
N ARG A 71 -9.02 -20.71 8.33
CA ARG A 71 -7.86 -21.59 8.58
C ARG A 71 -7.50 -21.61 10.07
N LEU A 72 -7.52 -20.46 10.74
CA LEU A 72 -7.26 -20.36 12.18
C LEU A 72 -8.33 -21.12 12.98
N ASP A 73 -9.60 -21.08 12.57
CA ASP A 73 -10.68 -21.87 13.19
C ASP A 73 -10.37 -23.37 13.15
N LYS A 74 -9.90 -23.89 12.01
CA LYS A 74 -9.50 -25.30 11.87
C LYS A 74 -8.34 -25.66 12.80
N LEU A 75 -7.32 -24.81 12.88
CA LEU A 75 -6.17 -25.04 13.77
C LEU A 75 -6.57 -25.00 15.25
N GLN A 76 -7.42 -24.03 15.64
CA GLN A 76 -7.93 -23.96 17.00
C GLN A 76 -8.73 -25.20 17.35
N ASN A 77 -9.66 -25.63 16.48
CA ASN A 77 -10.47 -26.83 16.72
C ASN A 77 -9.60 -28.08 16.90
N ALA A 78 -8.50 -28.20 16.15
CA ALA A 78 -7.60 -29.34 16.23
C ALA A 78 -6.89 -29.47 17.59
N CYS A 79 -6.54 -28.36 18.24
CA CYS A 79 -5.88 -28.38 19.56
C CYS A 79 -6.81 -28.05 20.74
N TRP A 80 -8.08 -27.72 20.48
CA TRP A 80 -9.00 -27.24 21.51
C TRP A 80 -9.26 -28.28 22.60
N GLN A 81 -9.56 -29.53 22.21
CA GLN A 81 -9.86 -30.59 23.17
C GLN A 81 -8.67 -30.88 24.07
N ASP A 82 -7.48 -31.04 23.51
CA ASP A 82 -6.28 -31.31 24.32
C ASP A 82 -5.94 -30.13 25.25
N ALA A 83 -6.16 -28.89 24.78
CA ALA A 83 -5.94 -27.69 25.58
C ALA A 83 -6.89 -27.62 26.80
N ILE A 84 -8.19 -27.90 26.62
CA ILE A 84 -9.14 -27.90 27.74
C ILE A 84 -8.92 -29.06 28.71
N HIS A 85 -8.29 -30.15 28.26
CA HIS A 85 -7.89 -31.28 29.11
C HIS A 85 -6.55 -31.05 29.84
N GLY A 86 -5.90 -29.91 29.61
CA GLY A 86 -4.73 -29.48 30.38
C GLY A 86 -3.37 -29.81 29.74
N ASP A 87 -3.32 -30.21 28.47
CA ASP A 87 -2.04 -30.29 27.76
C ASP A 87 -1.49 -28.88 27.54
N LEU A 88 -0.40 -28.55 28.27
CA LEU A 88 0.27 -27.26 28.20
C LEU A 88 0.74 -26.92 26.78
N SER A 89 1.16 -27.91 25.98
CA SER A 89 1.58 -27.69 24.60
C SER A 89 0.40 -27.31 23.71
N ALA A 90 -0.76 -27.92 23.93
CA ALA A 90 -2.00 -27.59 23.22
C ALA A 90 -2.54 -26.22 23.64
N ILE A 91 -2.45 -25.87 24.93
CA ILE A 91 -2.79 -24.53 25.45
C ILE A 91 -1.93 -23.46 24.77
N ASP A 92 -0.61 -23.64 24.73
CA ASP A 92 0.30 -22.69 24.08
C ASP A 92 -0.02 -22.50 22.59
N ARG A 93 -0.35 -23.58 21.88
CA ARG A 93 -0.75 -23.53 20.47
C ARG A 93 -2.10 -22.82 20.30
N ALA A 94 -3.09 -23.11 21.15
CA ALA A 94 -4.39 -22.46 21.13
C ALA A 94 -4.27 -20.94 21.37
N LEU A 95 -3.47 -20.52 22.36
CA LEU A 95 -3.22 -19.11 22.65
C LEU A 95 -2.57 -18.37 21.47
N LYS A 96 -1.61 -18.99 20.76
CA LYS A 96 -1.01 -18.40 19.55
C LYS A 96 -2.01 -18.21 18.41
N VAL A 97 -2.96 -19.15 18.24
CA VAL A 97 -4.02 -19.05 17.23
C VAL A 97 -4.99 -17.91 17.59
N ILE A 98 -5.38 -17.81 18.86
CA ILE A 98 -6.26 -16.75 19.37
C ILE A 98 -5.60 -15.37 19.22
N ASP A 99 -4.33 -15.23 19.59
CA ASP A 99 -3.53 -14.00 19.43
C ASP A 99 -3.50 -13.56 17.95
N ARG A 100 -3.25 -14.48 17.02
CA ARG A 100 -3.27 -14.14 15.59
C ARG A 100 -4.65 -13.67 15.14
N ARG A 101 -5.73 -14.29 15.62
CA ARG A 101 -7.10 -13.89 15.28
C ARG A 101 -7.44 -12.51 15.85
N ALA A 102 -7.07 -12.23 17.09
CA ALA A 102 -7.30 -10.94 17.74
C ALA A 102 -6.63 -9.80 16.97
N LYS A 103 -5.38 -9.98 16.53
CA LYS A 103 -4.64 -9.04 15.66
C LYS A 103 -5.33 -8.80 14.32
N MET A 104 -5.86 -9.85 13.69
CA MET A 104 -6.55 -9.73 12.40
C MET A 104 -7.92 -9.04 12.50
N LEU A 105 -8.58 -9.16 13.65
CA LEU A 105 -9.88 -8.55 13.92
C LEU A 105 -9.76 -7.16 14.60
N GLY A 106 -8.55 -6.74 14.99
CA GLY A 106 -8.34 -5.50 15.73
C GLY A 106 -8.95 -5.52 17.13
N LEU A 107 -9.06 -6.71 17.75
CA LEU A 107 -9.60 -6.88 19.10
C LEU A 107 -8.56 -6.57 20.19
N ASP A 108 -7.29 -6.55 19.81
CA ASP A 108 -6.23 -6.09 20.71
C ASP A 108 -6.31 -4.57 20.86
N ALA A 109 -6.31 -4.10 22.10
CA ALA A 109 -6.20 -2.67 22.37
C ALA A 109 -4.96 -2.12 21.64
N PRO A 110 -5.05 -0.97 20.95
CA PRO A 110 -3.90 -0.43 20.26
C PRO A 110 -2.79 -0.22 21.28
N GLN A 111 -1.66 -0.93 21.12
CA GLN A 111 -0.40 -0.36 21.56
C GLN A 111 -0.27 0.91 20.75
N GLN A 112 -0.57 2.05 21.37
CA GLN A 112 -0.32 3.35 20.78
C GLN A 112 1.19 3.47 20.58
N VAL A 113 1.67 3.02 19.42
CA VAL A 113 2.94 3.45 18.89
C VAL A 113 2.64 4.81 18.30
N GLU A 114 2.90 5.84 19.10
CA GLU A 114 2.93 7.22 18.63
C GLU A 114 4.08 7.30 17.62
N VAL A 115 3.77 6.98 16.36
CA VAL A 115 4.58 7.43 15.24
C VAL A 115 4.30 8.92 15.18
N THR A 116 5.07 9.68 15.95
CA THR A 116 5.23 11.10 15.66
C THR A 116 5.57 11.13 14.18
N GLY A 117 4.69 11.74 13.39
CA GLY A 117 5.02 12.07 12.02
C GLY A 117 6.25 12.94 12.10
N VAL A 118 7.43 12.33 12.02
CA VAL A 118 8.52 12.97 11.34
C VAL A 118 7.91 13.19 9.97
N ASP A 119 7.53 14.43 9.67
CA ASP A 119 7.33 14.90 8.31
C ASP A 119 8.66 14.63 7.60
N VAL A 120 8.86 13.37 7.21
CA VAL A 120 9.90 13.00 6.29
C VAL A 120 9.37 13.59 5.00
N ASP A 121 9.84 14.80 4.72
CA ASP A 121 9.70 15.44 3.43
C ASP A 121 10.24 14.44 2.40
N LEU A 122 9.29 13.69 1.83
CA LEU A 122 9.56 12.58 0.95
C LEU A 122 10.20 13.14 -0.33
N ASP A 123 9.84 14.35 -0.72
CA ASP A 123 10.43 15.06 -1.86
C ASP A 123 11.89 15.42 -1.56
N ALA A 124 12.20 15.92 -0.36
CA ALA A 124 13.59 16.16 0.05
C ALA A 124 14.41 14.86 0.17
N THR A 125 13.78 13.76 0.55
CA THR A 125 14.46 12.46 0.70
C THR A 125 14.74 11.83 -0.66
N VAL A 126 13.79 11.91 -1.59
CA VAL A 126 13.96 11.47 -2.98
C VAL A 126 15.04 12.30 -3.67
N ALA A 127 15.05 13.63 -3.49
CA ALA A 127 16.09 14.50 -4.06
C ALA A 127 17.50 14.13 -3.57
N ARG A 128 17.67 13.78 -2.28
CA ARG A 128 18.96 13.32 -1.74
C ARG A 128 19.40 12.00 -2.35
N ILE A 129 18.49 11.05 -2.54
CA ILE A 129 18.80 9.74 -3.11
C ILE A 129 19.20 9.88 -4.59
N MET A 130 18.50 10.72 -5.35
CA MET A 130 18.82 10.98 -6.75
C MET A 130 20.18 11.67 -6.92
N ALA A 131 20.50 12.65 -6.06
CA ALA A 131 21.81 13.31 -6.09
C ALA A 131 22.96 12.33 -5.78
N VAL A 132 22.75 11.38 -4.87
CA VAL A 132 23.73 10.32 -4.58
C VAL A 132 23.86 9.36 -5.77
N ALA A 133 22.75 8.97 -6.41
CA ALA A 133 22.77 8.13 -7.59
C ALA A 133 23.53 8.79 -8.77
N ASP A 134 23.32 10.09 -9.00
CA ASP A 134 24.03 10.87 -10.03
C ASP A 134 25.53 11.02 -9.72
N ALA A 135 25.88 11.20 -8.44
CA ALA A 135 27.27 11.25 -8.01
C ALA A 135 27.99 9.90 -8.19
N VAL A 136 27.31 8.79 -7.91
CA VAL A 136 27.82 7.43 -8.14
C VAL A 136 27.96 7.15 -9.64
N SER A 137 27.01 7.62 -10.47
CA SER A 137 27.08 7.42 -11.92
C SER A 137 28.22 8.23 -12.56
N LYS A 138 28.56 9.41 -12.03
CA LYS A 138 29.70 10.23 -12.51
C LYS A 138 31.07 9.70 -12.08
N HIS A 139 31.14 8.96 -10.98
CA HIS A 139 32.41 8.39 -10.50
C HIS A 139 32.73 7.02 -11.14
N GLY A 140 31.76 6.40 -11.82
CA GLY A 140 31.95 5.15 -12.57
C GLY A 140 32.64 5.31 -13.93
N ASP A 141 32.64 6.52 -14.51
CA ASP A 141 33.18 6.77 -15.86
C ASP A 141 34.67 7.19 -15.88
N GLU A 142 35.29 7.51 -14.74
CA GLU A 142 36.72 7.91 -14.69
C GLU A 142 37.70 6.74 -14.51
N VAL A 143 37.22 5.50 -14.30
CA VAL A 143 38.10 4.35 -13.98
C VAL A 143 38.42 3.42 -15.16
N VAL A 144 37.95 3.72 -16.38
CA VAL A 144 38.17 2.88 -17.58
C VAL A 144 39.02 3.57 -18.66
N GLY A 145 39.91 4.48 -18.25
CA GLY A 145 40.80 5.21 -19.16
C GLY A 145 42.23 5.35 -18.64
N GLY A 146 42.90 4.23 -18.38
CA GLY A 146 44.32 4.20 -18.03
C GLY A 146 45.04 3.06 -18.73
N GLU A 147 45.63 3.37 -19.89
CA GLU A 147 46.78 2.65 -20.46
C GLU A 147 48.08 3.09 -19.77
#